data_AF-A0A1V9ZNH6-F1
#
_entry.id   AF-A0A1V9ZNH6-F1
#
_cell.length_a   1.000
_cell.length_b   1.000
_cell.length_c   1.000
_cell.angle_alpha   90.00
_cell.angle_beta   90.00
_cell.angle_gamma   90.00
#
_symmetry.space_group_name_H-M   'P 1'
#
loop_
_entity.id
_entity.type
_entity.pdbx_description
1 polymer ?
#
loop_
_entity_poly.entity_id
_entity_poly.type
_entity_poly.pdbx_seq_one_letter_code
_entity_poly.pdbx_strand_id
1 'polypeptide(L)'
;MTIARTLFSVHPSAKVHASAVLAPFAVVEANAVIEANCRVGAGSVVGEGVLVHEDTIIGSNVTLLNCQIGKRNVIHGGVRIGQDGFGFQLDASGSHAKKPQQLRVEIHDDVEIGANTTIDRGSWRHTVIGKGCKLDNLIQIGHNVHIGPGCVFAAQTGIAGSTTIGKNVHIGGQVGIAQHLTIGDNVRIAAKSGVMHDLSSNSTFGGLPAVPIMEYRRQLTHLRQFDDIKFDRHEMAESDHHNTMLLHQLERPATWSEHTAPDGRMYYYNSTTGESTWERPAELGARAQQPSPAPVQATTAAATATQVQAATAVAGQPNATMGQQPFQAQAGQMPAYGYGAGGYPQPYAQPMGYPPYGQGAYMYPYPQPYGYPPQVAGPGPPIQTTESGQGPPGCNLFVFHIPNDMTNQDLFTYFAAFGNVISARIMVEKETGRSRGFGFVSYDIPSSADAAIKAMNGYQVGRKRLKVQHKKEKGGQFDDEIEPTPAPTQ
;
A
#
# COMPACT_ATOMS: atom_id res chain seq x y z
N MET A 1 44.64 32.13 -29.25
CA MET A 1 44.15 31.01 -30.07
C MET A 1 42.62 31.07 -30.04
N THR A 2 42.02 31.80 -30.97
CA THR A 2 40.61 32.22 -30.85
C THR A 2 39.68 31.19 -31.47
N ILE A 3 39.34 30.16 -30.70
CA ILE A 3 38.32 29.19 -31.11
C ILE A 3 36.94 29.80 -30.81
N ALA A 4 36.45 30.63 -31.73
CA ALA A 4 35.04 31.02 -31.79
C ALA A 4 34.20 29.85 -32.36
N ARG A 5 34.25 28.68 -31.71
CA ARG A 5 33.29 27.61 -31.95
C ARG A 5 31.99 28.00 -31.28
N THR A 6 30.88 27.87 -32.00
CA THR A 6 29.55 27.73 -31.41
C THR A 6 29.65 26.71 -30.27
N LEU A 7 29.28 27.11 -29.06
CA LEU A 7 29.44 26.27 -27.87
C LEU A 7 28.42 25.13 -27.82
N PHE A 8 27.45 25.09 -28.73
CA PHE A 8 26.45 24.04 -28.91
C PHE A 8 26.76 23.15 -30.12
N SER A 9 26.21 21.93 -30.12
CA SER A 9 26.26 20.99 -31.25
C SER A 9 24.88 20.80 -31.85
N VAL A 10 24.77 20.85 -33.18
CA VAL A 10 23.52 20.58 -33.92
C VAL A 10 23.84 19.65 -35.08
N HIS A 11 23.16 18.50 -35.16
CA HIS A 11 23.32 17.56 -36.25
C HIS A 11 22.82 18.16 -37.59
N PRO A 12 23.48 17.93 -38.74
CA PRO A 12 23.08 18.54 -40.02
C PRO A 12 21.64 18.23 -40.50
N SER A 13 21.03 17.15 -40.03
CA SER A 13 19.63 16.80 -40.33
C SER A 13 18.59 17.35 -39.34
N ALA A 14 19.03 17.97 -38.25
CA ALA A 14 18.13 18.61 -37.29
C ALA A 14 17.54 19.91 -37.87
N LYS A 15 16.29 20.22 -37.50
CA LYS A 15 15.56 21.41 -37.96
C LYS A 15 15.31 22.33 -36.79
N VAL A 16 16.19 23.32 -36.62
CA VAL A 16 16.08 24.34 -35.58
C VAL A 16 15.56 25.64 -36.21
N HIS A 17 14.44 26.17 -35.71
CA HIS A 17 13.87 27.42 -36.21
C HIS A 17 14.80 28.60 -35.92
N ALA A 18 14.83 29.59 -36.82
CA ALA A 18 15.76 30.72 -36.73
C ALA A 18 15.56 31.63 -35.48
N SER A 19 14.39 31.58 -34.85
CA SER A 19 14.11 32.28 -33.59
C SER A 19 14.32 31.45 -32.32
N ALA A 20 14.68 30.17 -32.44
CA ALA A 20 15.02 29.34 -31.29
C ALA A 20 16.41 29.71 -30.75
N VAL A 21 16.57 29.67 -29.43
CA VAL A 21 17.82 30.04 -28.74
C VAL A 21 18.44 28.80 -28.08
N LEU A 22 19.63 28.42 -28.53
CA LEU A 22 20.43 27.36 -27.93
C LEU A 22 21.52 27.95 -27.04
N ALA A 23 21.52 27.60 -25.75
CA ALA A 23 22.55 28.00 -24.81
C ALA A 23 23.86 27.18 -25.00
N PRO A 24 24.99 27.61 -24.40
CA PRO A 24 26.25 26.86 -24.45
C PRO A 24 26.10 25.39 -24.04
N PHE A 25 26.78 24.51 -24.75
CA PHE A 25 26.82 23.06 -24.54
C PHE A 25 25.49 22.34 -24.73
N ALA A 26 24.46 23.00 -25.29
CA ALA A 26 23.28 22.29 -25.79
C ALA A 26 23.67 21.36 -26.96
N VAL A 27 23.04 20.18 -27.02
CA VAL A 27 23.20 19.20 -28.10
C VAL A 27 21.85 18.92 -28.73
N VAL A 28 21.77 19.02 -30.06
CA VAL A 28 20.59 18.70 -30.86
C VAL A 28 20.96 17.61 -31.86
N GLU A 29 20.41 16.42 -31.64
CA GLU A 29 20.75 15.20 -32.39
C GLU A 29 20.02 15.11 -33.75
N ALA A 30 20.33 14.05 -34.49
CA ALA A 30 19.77 13.80 -35.82
C ALA A 30 18.23 13.91 -35.86
N ASN A 31 17.71 14.52 -36.92
CA ASN A 31 16.28 14.58 -37.23
C ASN A 31 15.39 15.25 -36.16
N ALA A 32 15.96 15.79 -35.08
CA ALA A 32 15.24 16.54 -34.07
C ALA A 32 14.69 17.84 -34.67
N VAL A 33 13.54 18.28 -34.16
CA VAL A 33 12.84 19.48 -34.62
C VAL A 33 12.60 20.40 -33.43
N ILE A 34 13.10 21.62 -33.50
CA ILE A 34 12.91 22.67 -32.49
C ILE A 34 12.24 23.85 -33.19
N GLU A 35 10.99 24.10 -32.86
CA GLU A 35 10.18 25.13 -33.52
C GLU A 35 10.43 26.54 -32.94
N ALA A 36 9.59 27.50 -33.32
CA ALA A 36 9.83 28.92 -33.10
C ALA A 36 9.91 29.30 -31.60
N ASN A 37 10.80 30.24 -31.29
CA ASN A 37 10.95 30.91 -29.99
C ASN A 37 11.33 29.99 -28.81
N CYS A 38 11.55 28.70 -29.06
CA CYS A 38 12.01 27.75 -28.06
C CYS A 38 13.36 28.16 -27.46
N ARG A 39 13.56 27.87 -26.18
CA ARG A 39 14.81 28.15 -25.46
C ARG A 39 15.37 26.84 -24.90
N VAL A 40 16.58 26.46 -25.31
CA VAL A 40 17.27 25.26 -24.81
C VAL A 40 18.40 25.68 -23.89
N GLY A 41 18.29 25.33 -22.61
CA GLY A 41 19.26 25.64 -21.57
C GLY A 41 20.61 24.92 -21.73
N ALA A 42 21.58 25.34 -20.94
CA ALA A 42 22.98 24.91 -21.11
C ALA A 42 23.15 23.43 -20.76
N GLY A 43 23.97 22.71 -21.52
CA GLY A 43 24.22 21.27 -21.31
C GLY A 43 23.03 20.35 -21.59
N SER A 44 21.91 20.87 -22.13
CA SER A 44 20.71 20.07 -22.41
C SER A 44 20.81 19.32 -23.73
N VAL A 45 20.27 18.10 -23.77
CA VAL A 45 20.30 17.20 -24.93
C VAL A 45 18.88 17.02 -25.47
N VAL A 46 18.69 17.37 -26.75
CA VAL A 46 17.50 17.08 -27.55
C VAL A 46 17.85 15.93 -28.49
N GLY A 47 17.41 14.72 -28.13
CA GLY A 47 17.78 13.46 -28.77
C GLY A 47 17.15 13.24 -30.15
N GLU A 48 17.54 12.14 -30.80
CA GLU A 48 17.15 11.84 -32.18
C GLU A 48 15.63 11.85 -32.36
N GLY A 49 15.16 12.55 -33.40
CA GLY A 49 13.75 12.62 -33.78
C GLY A 49 12.81 13.29 -32.76
N VAL A 50 13.33 13.89 -31.69
CA VAL A 50 12.54 14.63 -30.70
C VAL A 50 11.96 15.89 -31.35
N LEU A 51 10.67 16.15 -31.10
CA LEU A 51 9.96 17.34 -31.54
C LEU A 51 9.64 18.24 -30.34
N VAL A 52 10.04 19.50 -30.43
CA VAL A 52 9.75 20.56 -29.43
C VAL A 52 9.00 21.69 -30.13
N HIS A 53 7.71 21.79 -29.85
CA HIS A 53 6.82 22.82 -30.38
C HIS A 53 7.04 24.20 -29.71
N GLU A 54 6.50 25.23 -30.36
CA GLU A 54 6.81 26.65 -30.18
C GLU A 54 6.69 27.16 -28.73
N ASP A 55 7.43 28.23 -28.45
CA ASP A 55 7.43 28.98 -27.20
C ASP A 55 7.80 28.14 -25.95
N THR A 56 8.36 26.94 -26.14
CA THR A 56 8.76 26.03 -25.05
C THR A 56 10.12 26.39 -24.47
N ILE A 57 10.20 26.43 -23.14
CA ILE A 57 11.40 26.73 -22.36
C ILE A 57 11.92 25.45 -21.73
N ILE A 58 13.15 25.07 -22.07
CA ILE A 58 13.89 23.94 -21.53
C ILE A 58 15.06 24.49 -20.69
N GLY A 59 15.12 24.09 -19.42
CA GLY A 59 16.18 24.45 -18.48
C GLY A 59 17.53 23.81 -18.83
N SER A 60 18.52 24.03 -17.98
CA SER A 60 19.86 23.45 -18.14
C SER A 60 19.92 21.97 -17.73
N ASN A 61 20.81 21.21 -18.36
CA ASN A 61 21.07 19.78 -18.10
C ASN A 61 19.83 18.87 -18.23
N VAL A 62 18.87 19.25 -19.06
CA VAL A 62 17.68 18.45 -19.39
C VAL A 62 18.05 17.41 -20.44
N THR A 63 17.43 16.22 -20.39
CA THR A 63 17.57 15.21 -21.45
C THR A 63 16.21 14.82 -21.99
N LEU A 64 15.98 15.12 -23.27
CA LEU A 64 14.79 14.71 -24.01
C LEU A 64 15.19 13.61 -24.99
N LEU A 65 14.67 12.40 -24.81
CA LEU A 65 14.75 11.29 -25.77
C LEU A 65 13.33 10.84 -26.10
N ASN A 66 13.11 10.17 -27.23
CA ASN A 66 11.87 9.43 -27.51
C ASN A 66 10.59 10.18 -27.09
N CYS A 67 10.43 11.45 -27.47
CA CYS A 67 9.32 12.27 -27.00
C CYS A 67 8.89 13.35 -27.99
N GLN A 68 7.65 13.80 -27.80
CA GLN A 68 7.10 15.00 -28.43
C GLN A 68 6.64 15.95 -27.33
N ILE A 69 7.04 17.21 -27.42
CA ILE A 69 6.77 18.27 -26.45
C ILE A 69 5.89 19.33 -27.14
N GLY A 70 4.70 19.56 -26.60
CA GLY A 70 3.73 20.57 -27.05
C GLY A 70 4.18 22.01 -26.82
N LYS A 71 3.28 22.96 -27.07
CA LYS A 71 3.57 24.40 -27.09
C LYS A 71 3.62 25.00 -25.69
N ARG A 72 4.40 26.08 -25.50
CA ARG A 72 4.44 26.91 -24.28
C ARG A 72 4.75 26.10 -23.00
N ASN A 73 5.52 25.03 -23.12
CA ASN A 73 5.90 24.19 -21.99
C ASN A 73 7.06 24.80 -21.21
N VAL A 74 7.12 24.52 -19.90
CA VAL A 74 8.25 24.91 -19.03
C VAL A 74 8.85 23.66 -18.40
N ILE A 75 10.07 23.31 -18.80
CA ILE A 75 10.79 22.13 -18.33
C ILE A 75 11.98 22.62 -17.51
N HIS A 76 11.94 22.43 -16.19
CA HIS A 76 12.99 22.89 -15.28
C HIS A 76 14.27 22.03 -15.39
N GLY A 77 15.36 22.49 -14.77
CA GLY A 77 16.69 21.88 -14.92
C GLY A 77 16.77 20.42 -14.46
N GLY A 78 17.62 19.63 -15.13
CA GLY A 78 17.91 18.24 -14.77
C GLY A 78 16.83 17.20 -15.14
N VAL A 79 15.66 17.63 -15.63
CA VAL A 79 14.55 16.75 -16.04
C VAL A 79 14.98 15.73 -17.10
N ARG A 80 14.44 14.51 -17.02
CA ARG A 80 14.69 13.42 -17.99
C ARG A 80 13.37 12.90 -18.55
N ILE A 81 13.19 13.00 -19.87
CA ILE A 81 11.97 12.55 -20.57
C ILE A 81 12.34 11.48 -21.61
N GLY A 82 11.54 10.42 -21.64
CA GLY A 82 11.60 9.33 -22.61
C GLY A 82 12.79 8.38 -22.43
N GLN A 83 13.21 8.20 -21.18
CA GLN A 83 14.08 7.09 -20.77
C GLN A 83 13.31 5.76 -20.76
N ASP A 84 14.02 4.65 -20.69
CA ASP A 84 13.42 3.31 -20.59
C ASP A 84 12.70 3.09 -19.26
N GLY A 85 11.41 2.75 -19.34
CA GLY A 85 10.65 2.28 -18.18
C GLY A 85 11.23 1.05 -17.49
N PHE A 86 10.87 0.86 -16.22
CA PHE A 86 11.26 -0.29 -15.39
C PHE A 86 10.52 -1.60 -15.75
N GLY A 87 10.52 -1.97 -17.04
CA GLY A 87 9.96 -3.23 -17.52
C GLY A 87 11.01 -4.35 -17.59
N PHE A 88 10.84 -5.40 -16.80
CA PHE A 88 11.65 -6.63 -16.85
C PHE A 88 10.75 -7.88 -16.86
N GLN A 89 11.31 -9.00 -17.32
CA GLN A 89 10.75 -10.35 -17.20
C GLN A 89 11.83 -11.33 -16.76
N LEU A 90 11.44 -12.44 -16.15
CA LEU A 90 12.34 -13.57 -15.96
C LEU A 90 12.46 -14.32 -17.30
N ASP A 91 13.69 -14.61 -17.72
CA ASP A 91 13.94 -15.54 -18.81
C ASP A 91 13.95 -17.01 -18.34
N ALA A 92 14.21 -17.94 -19.25
CA ALA A 92 14.25 -19.38 -18.94
C ALA A 92 15.35 -19.79 -17.95
N SER A 93 16.34 -18.93 -17.68
CA SER A 93 17.37 -19.14 -16.65
C SER A 93 16.99 -18.57 -15.28
N GLY A 94 15.87 -17.83 -15.19
CA GLY A 94 15.51 -17.04 -14.00
C GLY A 94 16.21 -15.69 -13.92
N SER A 95 16.86 -15.22 -14.99
CA SER A 95 17.53 -13.92 -15.04
C SER A 95 16.57 -12.80 -15.49
N HIS A 96 16.79 -11.57 -15.02
CA HIS A 96 15.97 -10.42 -15.41
C HIS A 96 16.34 -9.89 -16.81
N ALA A 97 15.58 -10.31 -17.82
CA ALA A 97 15.63 -9.75 -19.18
C ALA A 97 14.81 -8.45 -19.28
N LYS A 98 15.36 -7.44 -19.96
CA LYS A 98 14.68 -6.14 -20.21
C LYS A 98 13.49 -6.33 -21.16
N LYS A 99 12.32 -5.80 -20.81
CA LYS A 99 11.18 -5.68 -21.74
C LYS A 99 11.37 -4.46 -22.65
N PRO A 100 11.30 -4.59 -23.99
CA PRO A 100 11.42 -3.47 -24.90
C PRO A 100 10.41 -2.34 -24.61
N GLN A 101 10.90 -1.10 -24.60
CA GLN A 101 10.08 0.11 -24.50
C GLN A 101 10.24 0.85 -25.83
N GLN A 102 9.36 0.57 -26.81
CA GLN A 102 9.55 1.04 -28.19
C GLN A 102 8.81 2.34 -28.52
N LEU A 103 7.95 2.81 -27.63
CA LEU A 103 7.11 3.98 -27.87
C LEU A 103 7.72 5.25 -27.24
N ARG A 104 7.03 6.37 -27.42
CA ARG A 104 7.44 7.69 -26.93
C ARG A 104 6.65 8.20 -25.71
N VAL A 105 7.12 9.30 -25.15
CA VAL A 105 6.36 10.20 -24.26
C VAL A 105 5.70 11.31 -25.09
N GLU A 106 4.48 11.68 -24.74
CA GLU A 106 3.73 12.81 -25.31
C GLU A 106 3.44 13.81 -24.18
N ILE A 107 4.06 14.99 -24.25
CA ILE A 107 3.77 16.13 -23.36
C ILE A 107 2.91 17.11 -24.14
N HIS A 108 1.70 17.40 -23.67
CA HIS A 108 0.79 18.34 -24.34
C HIS A 108 1.19 19.80 -24.06
N ASP A 109 0.38 20.76 -24.53
CA ASP A 109 0.59 22.20 -24.32
C ASP A 109 0.51 22.63 -22.83
N ASP A 110 1.13 23.78 -22.53
CA ASP A 110 0.97 24.54 -21.27
C ASP A 110 1.37 23.78 -19.97
N VAL A 111 2.09 22.67 -20.10
CA VAL A 111 2.61 21.83 -19.00
C VAL A 111 3.85 22.47 -18.38
N GLU A 112 3.97 22.34 -17.06
CA GLU A 112 5.20 22.65 -16.33
C GLU A 112 5.73 21.42 -15.59
N ILE A 113 7.03 21.18 -15.70
CA ILE A 113 7.71 20.00 -15.15
C ILE A 113 8.90 20.46 -14.31
N GLY A 114 8.80 20.27 -12.99
CA GLY A 114 9.78 20.66 -11.98
C GLY A 114 11.11 19.92 -12.10
N ALA A 115 12.13 20.47 -11.44
CA ALA A 115 13.52 20.05 -11.55
C ALA A 115 13.72 18.58 -11.17
N ASN A 116 14.58 17.90 -11.93
CA ASN A 116 14.96 16.49 -11.75
C ASN A 116 13.79 15.48 -11.77
N THR A 117 12.61 15.87 -12.30
CA THR A 117 11.50 14.96 -12.57
C THR A 117 11.82 14.02 -13.74
N THR A 118 11.40 12.76 -13.63
CA THR A 118 11.67 11.67 -14.56
C THR A 118 10.39 11.12 -15.16
N ILE A 119 10.35 11.00 -16.49
CA ILE A 119 9.17 10.51 -17.24
C ILE A 119 9.59 9.43 -18.23
N ASP A 120 9.20 8.19 -17.94
CA ASP A 120 9.57 7.01 -18.72
C ASP A 120 8.75 6.91 -20.02
N ARG A 121 9.37 6.44 -21.11
CA ARG A 121 8.68 6.11 -22.37
C ARG A 121 7.85 4.83 -22.23
N GLY A 122 6.81 4.69 -23.05
CA GLY A 122 5.93 3.53 -23.03
C GLY A 122 6.43 2.32 -23.81
N SER A 123 5.90 1.14 -23.46
CA SER A 123 5.98 -0.10 -24.24
C SER A 123 4.80 -0.34 -25.20
N TRP A 124 3.56 -0.33 -24.69
CA TRP A 124 2.34 -0.70 -25.45
C TRP A 124 1.40 0.47 -25.77
N ARG A 125 1.40 1.52 -24.95
CA ARG A 125 0.81 2.85 -25.24
C ARG A 125 1.80 3.97 -24.90
N HIS A 126 1.64 5.16 -25.46
CA HIS A 126 2.45 6.32 -25.04
C HIS A 126 2.27 6.64 -23.56
N THR A 127 3.34 7.14 -22.93
CA THR A 127 3.21 7.84 -21.65
C THR A 127 2.75 9.26 -21.99
N VAL A 128 1.65 9.74 -21.39
CA VAL A 128 1.01 11.01 -21.77
C VAL A 128 0.88 11.92 -20.57
N ILE A 129 1.35 13.17 -20.71
CA ILE A 129 1.08 14.26 -19.75
C ILE A 129 0.12 15.25 -20.42
N GLY A 130 -1.12 15.28 -19.93
CA GLY A 130 -2.21 16.08 -20.48
C GLY A 130 -2.00 17.59 -20.35
N LYS A 131 -2.76 18.34 -21.16
CA LYS A 131 -2.64 19.79 -21.31
C LYS A 131 -2.73 20.51 -19.95
N GLY A 132 -1.84 21.48 -19.72
CA GLY A 132 -1.89 22.37 -18.56
C GLY A 132 -1.51 21.76 -17.21
N CYS A 133 -0.98 20.52 -17.19
CA CYS A 133 -0.55 19.90 -15.93
C CYS A 133 0.65 20.61 -15.30
N LYS A 134 0.73 20.58 -13.96
CA LYS A 134 1.83 21.16 -13.19
C LYS A 134 2.43 20.08 -12.30
N LEU A 135 3.65 19.66 -12.63
CA LEU A 135 4.42 18.66 -11.92
C LEU A 135 5.54 19.39 -11.19
N ASP A 136 5.60 19.25 -9.87
CA ASP A 136 6.68 19.77 -9.02
C ASP A 136 7.97 18.92 -9.18
N ASN A 137 8.98 19.22 -8.38
CA ASN A 137 10.32 18.62 -8.43
C ASN A 137 10.36 17.15 -7.98
N LEU A 138 11.34 16.40 -8.48
CA LEU A 138 11.64 15.02 -8.06
C LEU A 138 10.47 14.03 -8.19
N ILE A 139 9.59 14.22 -9.18
CA ILE A 139 8.48 13.30 -9.47
C ILE A 139 8.96 12.16 -10.38
N GLN A 140 8.45 10.94 -10.16
CA GLN A 140 8.65 9.79 -11.07
C GLN A 140 7.32 9.44 -11.75
N ILE A 141 7.32 9.43 -13.08
CA ILE A 141 6.21 8.96 -13.92
C ILE A 141 6.65 7.68 -14.64
N GLY A 142 6.09 6.54 -14.25
CA GLY A 142 6.37 5.25 -14.87
C GLY A 142 5.86 5.10 -16.31
N HIS A 143 6.36 4.08 -17.00
CA HIS A 143 5.99 3.80 -18.39
C HIS A 143 4.48 3.58 -18.58
N ASN A 144 3.95 4.02 -19.73
CA ASN A 144 2.53 3.94 -20.09
C ASN A 144 1.58 4.69 -19.13
N VAL A 145 2.05 5.54 -18.21
CA VAL A 145 1.16 6.37 -17.41
C VAL A 145 0.44 7.37 -18.33
N HIS A 146 -0.86 7.55 -18.14
CA HIS A 146 -1.67 8.48 -18.91
C HIS A 146 -2.35 9.46 -17.95
N ILE A 147 -2.01 10.75 -18.03
CA ILE A 147 -2.49 11.80 -17.13
C ILE A 147 -3.37 12.77 -17.93
N GLY A 148 -4.62 12.93 -17.49
CA GLY A 148 -5.58 13.88 -18.04
C GLY A 148 -5.19 15.34 -17.78
N PRO A 149 -5.86 16.30 -18.45
CA PRO A 149 -5.50 17.71 -18.39
C PRO A 149 -5.73 18.35 -17.01
N GLY A 150 -5.00 19.42 -16.73
CA GLY A 150 -5.20 20.27 -15.55
C GLY A 150 -4.82 19.64 -14.20
N CYS A 151 -4.04 18.56 -14.19
CA CYS A 151 -3.59 17.93 -12.95
C CYS A 151 -2.43 18.67 -12.28
N VAL A 152 -2.37 18.65 -10.94
CA VAL A 152 -1.34 19.33 -10.15
C VAL A 152 -0.74 18.35 -9.13
N PHE A 153 0.55 18.05 -9.28
CA PHE A 153 1.28 17.08 -8.45
C PHE A 153 2.40 17.79 -7.68
N ALA A 154 2.42 17.67 -6.36
CA ALA A 154 3.49 18.19 -5.51
C ALA A 154 4.68 17.22 -5.42
N ALA A 155 5.83 17.73 -4.95
CA ALA A 155 7.13 17.08 -5.07
C ALA A 155 7.20 15.66 -4.52
N GLN A 156 8.12 14.86 -5.08
CA GLN A 156 8.39 13.47 -4.68
C GLN A 156 7.19 12.51 -4.83
N THR A 157 6.21 12.88 -5.66
CA THR A 157 5.13 11.95 -6.06
C THR A 157 5.70 10.87 -7.00
N GLY A 158 5.35 9.61 -6.75
CA GLY A 158 5.73 8.47 -7.59
C GLY A 158 4.52 7.73 -8.13
N ILE A 159 4.41 7.61 -9.46
CA ILE A 159 3.31 6.93 -10.13
C ILE A 159 3.87 5.73 -10.90
N ALA A 160 3.50 4.51 -10.49
CA ALA A 160 3.94 3.29 -11.15
C ALA A 160 3.24 3.07 -12.51
N GLY A 161 3.82 2.17 -13.32
CA GLY A 161 3.50 2.04 -14.74
C GLY A 161 2.03 1.69 -15.06
N SER A 162 1.60 2.07 -16.27
CA SER A 162 0.27 1.80 -16.84
C SER A 162 -0.94 2.35 -16.08
N THR A 163 -0.74 3.13 -15.02
CA THR A 163 -1.83 3.84 -14.32
C THR A 163 -2.42 4.96 -15.18
N THR A 164 -3.73 5.17 -15.08
CA THR A 164 -4.50 6.18 -15.80
C THR A 164 -5.10 7.17 -14.80
N ILE A 165 -4.88 8.46 -15.01
CA ILE A 165 -5.33 9.55 -14.15
C ILE A 165 -6.25 10.47 -14.97
N GLY A 166 -7.42 10.78 -14.44
CA GLY A 166 -8.42 11.68 -15.04
C GLY A 166 -7.97 13.14 -15.07
N LYS A 167 -8.91 14.06 -15.32
CA LYS A 167 -8.64 15.50 -15.36
C LYS A 167 -8.71 16.15 -13.97
N ASN A 168 -8.02 17.28 -13.79
CA ASN A 168 -8.05 18.11 -12.58
C ASN A 168 -7.72 17.36 -11.28
N VAL A 169 -6.89 16.32 -11.34
CA VAL A 169 -6.47 15.55 -10.16
C VAL A 169 -5.39 16.30 -9.41
N HIS A 170 -5.54 16.40 -8.09
CA HIS A 170 -4.59 17.08 -7.20
C HIS A 170 -3.90 16.06 -6.30
N ILE A 171 -2.57 16.02 -6.34
CA ILE A 171 -1.78 15.01 -5.63
C ILE A 171 -0.80 15.72 -4.70
N GLY A 172 -0.96 15.49 -3.39
CA GLY A 172 -0.07 16.02 -2.37
C GLY A 172 1.34 15.41 -2.43
N GLY A 173 2.31 16.06 -1.80
CA GLY A 173 3.71 15.65 -1.89
C GLY A 173 3.95 14.26 -1.27
N GLN A 174 4.95 13.55 -1.79
CA GLN A 174 5.33 12.19 -1.35
C GLN A 174 4.19 11.16 -1.46
N VAL A 175 3.25 11.32 -2.39
CA VAL A 175 2.24 10.28 -2.68
C VAL A 175 2.83 9.18 -3.55
N GLY A 176 2.56 7.92 -3.19
CA GLY A 176 2.82 6.75 -4.04
C GLY A 176 1.53 6.23 -4.66
N ILE A 177 1.54 5.91 -5.96
CA ILE A 177 0.41 5.29 -6.66
C ILE A 177 0.88 4.00 -7.32
N ALA A 178 0.20 2.89 -7.01
CA ALA A 178 0.48 1.57 -7.59
C ALA A 178 0.19 1.51 -9.10
N GLN A 179 0.65 0.43 -9.74
CA GLN A 179 0.54 0.21 -11.18
C GLN A 179 -0.87 -0.24 -11.61
N HIS A 180 -1.21 0.01 -12.88
CA HIS A 180 -2.48 -0.38 -13.51
C HIS A 180 -3.77 0.20 -12.88
N LEU A 181 -3.66 1.25 -12.06
CA LEU A 181 -4.83 1.86 -11.42
C LEU A 181 -5.56 2.85 -12.33
N THR A 182 -6.84 3.06 -12.06
CA THR A 182 -7.67 4.14 -12.62
C THR A 182 -8.02 5.15 -11.53
N ILE A 183 -7.54 6.39 -11.69
CA ILE A 183 -7.86 7.53 -10.83
C ILE A 183 -8.84 8.43 -11.60
N GLY A 184 -10.04 8.63 -11.06
CA GLY A 184 -11.09 9.42 -11.70
C GLY A 184 -10.81 10.93 -11.79
N ASP A 185 -11.76 11.66 -12.36
CA ASP A 185 -11.71 13.12 -12.51
C ASP A 185 -11.85 13.84 -11.16
N ASN A 186 -11.21 15.00 -11.01
CA ASN A 186 -11.32 15.91 -9.85
C ASN A 186 -10.95 15.28 -8.48
N VAL A 187 -10.21 14.16 -8.48
CA VAL A 187 -9.76 13.46 -7.27
C VAL A 187 -8.70 14.29 -6.53
N ARG A 188 -8.73 14.25 -5.20
CA ARG A 188 -7.72 14.87 -4.33
C ARG A 188 -7.08 13.82 -3.44
N ILE A 189 -5.76 13.69 -3.51
CA ILE A 189 -4.99 12.73 -2.71
C ILE A 189 -4.11 13.52 -1.73
N ALA A 190 -4.29 13.30 -0.42
CA ALA A 190 -3.51 13.96 0.61
C ALA A 190 -2.02 13.56 0.54
N ALA A 191 -1.13 14.43 0.99
CA ALA A 191 0.32 14.16 1.04
C ALA A 191 0.64 12.88 1.83
N LYS A 192 1.75 12.22 1.46
CA LYS A 192 2.22 10.93 2.00
C LYS A 192 1.27 9.73 1.84
N SER A 193 0.25 9.81 0.99
CA SER A 193 -0.70 8.71 0.83
C SER A 193 -0.19 7.60 -0.11
N GLY A 194 -0.58 6.35 0.15
CA GLY A 194 -0.26 5.19 -0.69
C GLY A 194 -1.50 4.62 -1.38
N VAL A 195 -1.71 4.94 -2.66
CA VAL A 195 -2.89 4.52 -3.42
C VAL A 195 -2.67 3.12 -4.02
N MET A 196 -3.48 2.16 -3.59
CA MET A 196 -3.35 0.73 -3.96
C MET A 196 -4.55 0.19 -4.77
N HIS A 197 -5.60 0.99 -4.94
CA HIS A 197 -6.83 0.64 -5.64
C HIS A 197 -7.36 1.83 -6.47
N ASP A 198 -8.27 1.56 -7.39
CA ASP A 198 -8.94 2.58 -8.21
C ASP A 198 -9.70 3.59 -7.35
N LEU A 199 -9.64 4.87 -7.74
CA LEU A 199 -10.29 5.97 -7.03
C LEU A 199 -11.39 6.58 -7.90
N SER A 200 -12.62 6.62 -7.39
CA SER A 200 -13.75 7.21 -8.10
C SER A 200 -13.64 8.73 -8.24
N SER A 201 -14.23 9.29 -9.30
CA SER A 201 -14.22 10.74 -9.56
C SER A 201 -14.85 11.56 -8.43
N ASN A 202 -14.39 12.81 -8.26
CA ASN A 202 -14.84 13.80 -7.27
C ASN A 202 -14.60 13.40 -5.79
N SER A 203 -13.71 12.44 -5.55
CA SER A 203 -13.40 11.92 -4.22
C SER A 203 -12.21 12.63 -3.54
N THR A 204 -12.00 12.36 -2.25
CA THR A 204 -10.82 12.83 -1.51
C THR A 204 -10.30 11.74 -0.57
N PHE A 205 -9.05 11.36 -0.77
CA PHE A 205 -8.39 10.21 -0.14
C PHE A 205 -7.15 10.64 0.66
N GLY A 206 -6.79 9.84 1.68
CA GLY A 206 -5.59 10.03 2.48
C GLY A 206 -5.17 8.78 3.25
N GLY A 207 -3.88 8.64 3.54
CA GLY A 207 -3.33 7.58 4.41
C GLY A 207 -2.48 6.52 3.70
N LEU A 208 -1.97 5.56 4.47
CA LEU A 208 -1.18 4.41 3.99
C LEU A 208 -1.82 3.11 4.54
N PRO A 209 -2.57 2.33 3.73
CA PRO A 209 -3.04 2.66 2.38
C PRO A 209 -4.01 3.86 2.38
N ALA A 210 -4.21 4.46 1.20
CA ALA A 210 -5.07 5.63 1.02
C ALA A 210 -6.55 5.22 1.12
N VAL A 211 -7.22 5.69 2.17
CA VAL A 211 -8.65 5.48 2.43
C VAL A 211 -9.41 6.83 2.35
N PRO A 212 -10.76 6.87 2.37
CA PRO A 212 -11.49 8.13 2.39
C PRO A 212 -11.02 9.03 3.56
N ILE A 213 -10.81 10.32 3.31
CA ILE A 213 -10.08 11.20 4.24
C ILE A 213 -10.67 11.27 5.67
N MET A 214 -11.99 11.13 5.81
CA MET A 214 -12.64 11.09 7.12
C MET A 214 -12.44 9.77 7.87
N GLU A 215 -12.28 8.67 7.15
CA GLU A 215 -11.94 7.37 7.72
C GLU A 215 -10.49 7.37 8.24
N TYR A 216 -9.54 7.85 7.44
CA TYR A 216 -8.14 8.01 7.86
C TYR A 216 -8.02 8.87 9.12
N ARG A 217 -8.72 10.01 9.17
CA ARG A 217 -8.80 10.87 10.37
C ARG A 217 -9.37 10.10 11.58
N ARG A 218 -10.41 9.29 11.38
CA ARG A 218 -10.99 8.45 12.44
C ARG A 218 -10.00 7.40 12.94
N GLN A 219 -9.27 6.74 12.05
CA GLN A 219 -8.23 5.75 12.39
C GLN A 219 -7.11 6.40 13.21
N LEU A 220 -6.62 7.58 12.81
CA LEU A 220 -5.63 8.36 13.58
C LEU A 220 -6.13 8.77 14.97
N THR A 221 -7.41 9.10 15.13
CA THR A 221 -7.98 9.42 16.45
C THR A 221 -7.99 8.20 17.37
N HIS A 222 -8.37 7.01 16.86
CA HIS A 222 -8.30 5.78 17.65
C HIS A 222 -6.86 5.41 18.03
N LEU A 223 -5.89 5.61 17.12
CA LEU A 223 -4.47 5.42 17.44
C LEU A 223 -3.96 6.35 18.55
N ARG A 224 -4.46 7.59 18.65
CA ARG A 224 -4.17 8.45 19.82
C ARG A 224 -4.89 8.00 21.08
N GLN A 225 -6.12 7.52 20.95
CA GLN A 225 -6.88 6.99 22.08
C GLN A 225 -6.29 5.69 22.64
N PHE A 226 -5.42 4.97 21.91
CA PHE A 226 -4.65 3.86 22.48
C PHE A 226 -3.67 4.30 23.59
N ASP A 227 -3.20 5.55 23.60
CA ASP A 227 -2.43 6.11 24.73
C ASP A 227 -3.35 6.47 25.93
N ASP A 228 -4.62 6.81 25.66
CA ASP A 228 -5.65 7.11 26.67
C ASP A 228 -6.38 5.85 27.18
N ILE A 229 -6.24 4.70 26.50
CA ILE A 229 -6.49 3.38 27.10
C ILE A 229 -5.37 3.15 28.11
N LYS A 230 -5.53 3.76 29.28
CA LYS A 230 -5.02 3.19 30.51
C LYS A 230 -5.52 1.75 30.53
N PHE A 231 -4.60 0.79 30.46
CA PHE A 231 -4.88 -0.55 30.93
C PHE A 231 -5.40 -0.41 32.35
N ASP A 232 -6.71 -0.58 32.53
CA ASP A 232 -7.30 -0.43 33.85
C ASP A 232 -6.92 -1.65 34.69
N ARG A 233 -5.75 -1.52 35.33
CA ARG A 233 -5.21 -2.50 36.26
C ARG A 233 -6.10 -2.63 37.51
N HIS A 234 -7.16 -1.86 37.68
CA HIS A 234 -8.14 -2.09 38.74
C HIS A 234 -9.25 -3.05 38.33
N GLU A 235 -9.79 -3.00 37.10
CA GLU A 235 -10.80 -4.00 36.68
C GLU A 235 -10.24 -5.43 36.61
N MET A 236 -9.01 -5.60 36.10
CA MET A 236 -8.33 -6.91 36.16
C MET A 236 -7.97 -7.32 37.59
N ALA A 237 -7.59 -6.38 38.46
CA ALA A 237 -7.27 -6.71 39.86
C ALA A 237 -8.50 -7.09 40.68
N GLU A 238 -9.68 -6.51 40.44
CA GLU A 238 -10.92 -6.91 41.13
C GLU A 238 -11.43 -8.28 40.65
N SER A 239 -11.33 -8.56 39.34
CA SER A 239 -11.57 -9.91 38.78
C SER A 239 -10.63 -10.95 39.41
N ASP A 240 -9.33 -10.65 39.46
CA ASP A 240 -8.33 -11.55 40.04
C ASP A 240 -8.50 -11.70 41.56
N HIS A 241 -8.93 -10.65 42.28
CA HIS A 241 -9.22 -10.74 43.71
C HIS A 241 -10.45 -11.60 44.00
N HIS A 242 -11.48 -11.56 43.15
CA HIS A 242 -12.65 -12.44 43.29
C HIS A 242 -12.28 -13.92 43.04
N ASN A 243 -11.50 -14.20 41.99
CA ASN A 243 -11.04 -15.56 41.69
C ASN A 243 -10.02 -16.08 42.72
N THR A 244 -9.13 -15.22 43.23
CA THR A 244 -8.17 -15.60 44.28
C THR A 244 -8.86 -15.82 45.62
N MET A 245 -9.92 -15.05 45.95
CA MET A 245 -10.76 -15.33 47.12
C MET A 245 -11.51 -16.66 47.00
N LEU A 246 -12.01 -17.01 45.81
CA LEU A 246 -12.67 -18.30 45.57
C LEU A 246 -11.69 -19.48 45.66
N LEU A 247 -10.48 -19.34 45.12
CA LEU A 247 -9.42 -20.35 45.25
C LEU A 247 -8.93 -20.49 46.71
N HIS A 248 -8.73 -19.38 47.43
CA HIS A 248 -8.33 -19.39 48.84
C HIS A 248 -9.47 -19.80 49.81
N GLN A 249 -10.70 -19.98 49.31
CA GLN A 249 -11.77 -20.67 50.04
C GLN A 249 -11.76 -22.20 49.82
N LEU A 250 -11.09 -22.69 48.78
CA LEU A 250 -10.97 -24.12 48.46
C LEU A 250 -9.66 -24.76 48.95
N GLU A 251 -8.66 -23.97 49.38
CA GLU A 251 -7.37 -24.45 49.91
C GLU A 251 -7.15 -24.11 51.40
N ARG A 252 -8.15 -24.36 52.26
CA ARG A 252 -7.91 -24.36 53.72
C ARG A 252 -7.30 -25.70 54.16
N PRO A 253 -6.14 -25.72 54.85
CA PRO A 253 -5.63 -26.97 55.42
C PRO A 253 -6.58 -27.48 56.50
N ALA A 254 -6.83 -28.79 56.51
CA ALA A 254 -7.81 -29.42 57.38
C ALA A 254 -7.47 -29.24 58.87
N THR A 255 -8.33 -28.53 59.61
CA THR A 255 -8.21 -28.38 61.06
C THR A 255 -8.78 -29.61 61.79
N TRP A 256 -7.94 -30.63 61.89
CA TRP A 256 -8.12 -31.75 62.80
C TRP A 256 -7.96 -31.31 64.27
N SER A 257 -8.73 -31.93 65.17
CA SER A 257 -8.73 -31.65 66.62
C SER A 257 -8.75 -32.95 67.43
N GLU A 258 -8.05 -32.99 68.57
CA GLU A 258 -7.97 -34.15 69.46
C GLU A 258 -9.10 -34.13 70.51
N HIS A 259 -9.82 -35.24 70.68
CA HIS A 259 -10.92 -35.39 71.65
C HIS A 259 -10.80 -36.74 72.39
N THR A 260 -11.36 -36.82 73.60
CA THR A 260 -11.43 -38.06 74.39
C THR A 260 -12.87 -38.55 74.43
N ALA A 261 -13.09 -39.82 74.07
CA ALA A 261 -14.37 -40.49 74.17
C ALA A 261 -14.71 -40.88 75.62
N PRO A 262 -16.00 -41.11 75.97
CA PRO A 262 -16.41 -41.45 77.34
C PRO A 262 -15.82 -42.75 77.92
N ASP A 263 -15.24 -43.61 77.08
CA ASP A 263 -14.53 -44.85 77.46
C ASP A 263 -13.02 -44.63 77.72
N GLY A 264 -12.54 -43.39 77.61
CA GLY A 264 -11.15 -43.00 77.82
C GLY A 264 -10.25 -43.10 76.58
N ARG A 265 -10.78 -43.45 75.41
CA ARG A 265 -10.00 -43.53 74.16
C ARG A 265 -9.93 -42.19 73.43
N MET A 266 -8.78 -41.90 72.81
CA MET A 266 -8.60 -40.68 72.00
C MET A 266 -9.13 -40.88 70.58
N TYR A 267 -9.82 -39.88 70.05
CA TYR A 267 -10.21 -39.79 68.63
C TYR A 267 -9.92 -38.39 68.08
N TYR A 268 -9.82 -38.31 66.76
CA TYR A 268 -9.49 -37.10 66.02
C TYR A 268 -10.70 -36.71 65.15
N TYR A 269 -11.14 -35.45 65.26
CA TYR A 269 -12.29 -34.94 64.53
C TYR A 269 -11.87 -33.83 63.55
N ASN A 270 -12.30 -33.97 62.29
CA ASN A 270 -12.10 -32.98 61.24
C ASN A 270 -13.29 -32.02 61.20
N SER A 271 -13.07 -30.78 61.64
CA SER A 271 -14.09 -29.73 61.67
C SER A 271 -14.56 -29.25 60.29
N THR A 272 -13.89 -29.65 59.21
CA THR A 272 -14.18 -29.25 57.83
C THR A 272 -14.93 -30.34 57.04
N THR A 273 -14.55 -31.63 57.20
CA THR A 273 -15.24 -32.76 56.52
C THR A 273 -16.34 -33.40 57.37
N GLY A 274 -16.33 -33.19 58.70
CA GLY A 274 -17.26 -33.82 59.64
C GLY A 274 -16.87 -35.26 60.03
N GLU A 275 -15.72 -35.75 59.60
CA GLU A 275 -15.25 -37.12 59.86
C GLU A 275 -14.56 -37.27 61.21
N SER A 276 -14.64 -38.46 61.79
CA SER A 276 -13.94 -38.86 63.00
C SER A 276 -13.13 -40.15 62.79
N THR A 277 -11.90 -40.18 63.29
CA THR A 277 -11.01 -41.35 63.22
C THR A 277 -10.33 -41.62 64.56
N TRP A 278 -9.95 -42.87 64.81
CA TRP A 278 -9.23 -43.31 66.00
C TRP A 278 -7.71 -43.31 65.82
N GLU A 279 -7.22 -43.14 64.58
CA GLU A 279 -5.80 -43.06 64.24
C GLU A 279 -5.38 -41.60 64.00
N ARG A 280 -4.18 -41.21 64.45
CA ARG A 280 -3.71 -39.81 64.37
C ARG A 280 -3.41 -39.42 62.90
N PRO A 281 -4.10 -38.41 62.32
CA PRO A 281 -3.80 -37.93 60.98
C PRO A 281 -2.40 -37.31 60.90
N ALA A 282 -1.65 -37.60 59.83
CA ALA A 282 -0.28 -37.10 59.64
C ALA A 282 -0.19 -35.57 59.53
N GLU A 283 -1.28 -34.92 59.13
CA GLU A 283 -1.43 -33.47 59.01
C GLU A 283 -1.42 -32.76 60.38
N LEU A 284 -1.80 -33.48 61.45
CA LEU A 284 -1.84 -32.99 62.83
C LEU A 284 -0.43 -32.98 63.46
N GLY A 285 0.52 -32.26 62.86
CA GLY A 285 1.91 -32.21 63.35
C GLY A 285 2.92 -31.32 62.62
N ALA A 286 2.60 -30.74 61.45
CA ALA A 286 3.54 -29.93 60.67
C ALA A 286 3.79 -28.53 61.28
N ARG A 287 4.61 -28.46 62.33
CA ARG A 287 4.97 -27.21 63.02
C ARG A 287 5.86 -26.34 62.12
N ALA A 288 5.31 -25.20 61.68
CA ALA A 288 6.07 -24.19 60.94
C ALA A 288 7.31 -23.72 61.71
N GLN A 289 8.49 -23.92 61.13
CA GLN A 289 9.73 -23.27 61.57
C GLN A 289 9.88 -21.95 60.82
N GLN A 290 9.96 -20.83 61.55
CA GLN A 290 10.34 -19.54 60.97
C GLN A 290 11.86 -19.45 60.81
N PRO A 291 12.37 -18.98 59.66
CA PRO A 291 13.65 -18.31 59.56
C PRO A 291 13.49 -16.80 59.87
N SER A 292 14.38 -16.28 60.71
CA SER A 292 14.54 -14.83 60.99
C SER A 292 15.42 -14.14 59.91
N PRO A 293 15.42 -12.79 59.82
CA PRO A 293 15.81 -12.08 58.60
C PRO A 293 17.32 -11.82 58.42
N ALA A 294 17.72 -11.54 57.18
CA ALA A 294 19.03 -11.02 56.78
C ALA A 294 18.85 -9.82 55.81
N PRO A 295 19.85 -8.93 55.64
CA PRO A 295 19.60 -7.49 55.53
C PRO A 295 19.51 -6.91 54.10
N VAL A 296 19.00 -5.68 54.06
CA VAL A 296 18.92 -4.80 52.89
C VAL A 296 20.30 -4.34 52.42
N GLN A 297 20.55 -4.42 51.10
CA GLN A 297 21.42 -3.46 50.41
C GLN A 297 20.68 -2.91 49.18
N ALA A 298 20.86 -1.62 48.92
CA ALA A 298 20.09 -0.85 47.96
C ALA A 298 20.94 -0.44 46.74
N THR A 299 20.30 -0.36 45.57
CA THR A 299 20.75 0.49 44.45
C THR A 299 19.57 1.00 43.63
N THR A 300 19.08 2.16 44.03
CA THR A 300 18.59 3.27 43.19
C THR A 300 18.22 3.03 41.71
N ALA A 301 16.96 3.33 41.38
CA ALA A 301 16.62 4.17 40.23
C ALA A 301 15.31 4.91 40.52
N ALA A 302 15.38 6.22 40.81
CA ALA A 302 14.21 7.04 41.06
C ALA A 302 13.74 7.71 39.76
N ALA A 303 12.45 7.57 39.44
CA ALA A 303 11.77 8.40 38.45
C ALA A 303 10.41 8.81 39.03
N THR A 304 10.26 10.10 39.34
CA THR A 304 8.97 10.68 39.70
C THR A 304 8.83 12.03 39.02
N ALA A 305 7.68 12.24 38.38
CA ALA A 305 7.32 13.46 37.69
C ALA A 305 6.91 14.58 38.67
N THR A 306 6.90 15.82 38.18
CA THR A 306 6.15 16.93 38.81
C THR A 306 5.38 17.70 37.74
N GLN A 307 4.20 18.20 38.10
CA GLN A 307 3.18 18.70 37.19
C GLN A 307 3.27 20.20 36.88
N VAL A 308 2.79 20.53 35.67
CA VAL A 308 2.00 21.70 35.24
C VAL A 308 1.66 22.75 36.31
N GLN A 309 1.93 24.03 36.01
CA GLN A 309 0.95 25.12 36.15
C GLN A 309 1.26 26.32 35.24
N ALA A 310 0.22 27.10 34.91
CA ALA A 310 0.24 28.14 33.89
C ALA A 310 0.03 29.56 34.47
N ALA A 311 0.48 30.59 33.77
CA ALA A 311 0.11 31.98 34.03
C ALA A 311 0.09 32.84 32.75
N THR A 312 -0.87 33.76 32.69
CA THR A 312 -1.02 34.90 31.75
C THR A 312 0.01 36.01 32.10
N ALA A 313 0.27 37.11 31.36
CA ALA A 313 -0.55 37.89 30.43
C ALA A 313 0.26 38.91 29.56
N VAL A 314 -0.29 39.28 28.39
CA VAL A 314 -0.43 40.66 27.81
C VAL A 314 0.79 41.55 27.38
N ALA A 315 0.69 42.01 26.11
CA ALA A 315 1.18 43.27 25.44
C ALA A 315 2.67 43.49 25.05
N GLY A 316 2.87 44.08 23.85
CA GLY A 316 4.08 44.83 23.48
C GLY A 316 4.67 44.65 22.07
N GLN A 317 4.27 45.49 21.11
CA GLN A 317 4.97 45.84 19.84
C GLN A 317 5.13 47.39 19.82
N PRO A 318 5.97 48.08 18.99
CA PRO A 318 6.66 47.64 17.75
C PRO A 318 8.11 48.20 17.51
N ASN A 319 8.68 47.88 16.32
CA ASN A 319 9.62 48.66 15.46
C ASN A 319 11.04 49.13 15.90
N ALA A 320 12.07 48.70 15.12
CA ALA A 320 13.15 49.48 14.43
C ALA A 320 14.23 48.48 13.90
N THR A 321 14.63 48.34 12.63
CA THR A 321 15.15 49.23 11.55
C THR A 321 16.68 49.45 11.54
N MET A 322 17.34 48.87 10.52
CA MET A 322 18.67 49.16 9.90
C MET A 322 20.01 49.05 10.69
N GLY A 323 20.98 48.45 10.00
CA GLY A 323 22.44 48.57 10.23
C GLY A 323 23.23 47.76 9.18
N GLN A 324 24.07 48.40 8.35
CA GLN A 324 24.78 47.77 7.23
C GLN A 324 26.30 47.62 7.47
N GLN A 325 26.86 46.45 7.07
CA GLN A 325 28.21 46.25 6.48
C GLN A 325 29.48 46.59 7.31
N PRO A 326 30.73 46.20 6.89
CA PRO A 326 31.13 45.42 5.70
C PRO A 326 32.05 44.18 5.93
N PHE A 327 32.25 43.51 4.80
CA PHE A 327 33.19 42.47 4.38
C PHE A 327 34.66 42.50 4.88
N GLN A 328 35.25 41.32 5.13
CA GLN A 328 36.66 41.02 4.80
C GLN A 328 36.88 39.51 4.58
N ALA A 329 37.82 39.15 3.70
CA ALA A 329 38.03 37.77 3.23
C ALA A 329 39.47 37.30 3.47
N GLN A 330 39.67 35.98 3.66
CA GLN A 330 40.98 35.36 3.54
C GLN A 330 40.89 33.91 3.04
N ALA A 331 41.85 33.49 2.22
CA ALA A 331 41.85 32.24 1.46
C ALA A 331 42.56 31.08 2.18
N GLY A 332 42.25 29.83 1.80
CA GLY A 332 42.93 28.64 2.32
C GLY A 332 42.55 27.30 1.69
N GLN A 333 43.28 26.90 0.64
CA GLN A 333 43.62 25.53 0.20
C GLN A 333 42.53 24.45 -0.03
N MET A 334 42.53 23.94 -1.27
CA MET A 334 42.11 22.57 -1.64
C MET A 334 43.36 21.67 -1.81
N PRO A 335 43.24 20.34 -1.71
CA PRO A 335 44.14 19.39 -2.37
C PRO A 335 43.59 18.91 -3.72
N ALA A 336 44.49 18.52 -4.64
CA ALA A 336 44.21 18.35 -6.07
C ALA A 336 44.17 16.88 -6.56
N TYR A 337 43.75 16.72 -7.81
CA TYR A 337 43.63 15.45 -8.55
C TYR A 337 44.98 14.82 -8.93
N GLY A 338 45.00 13.49 -9.05
CA GLY A 338 46.04 12.73 -9.76
C GLY A 338 45.57 12.26 -11.14
N TYR A 339 46.42 12.42 -12.16
CA TYR A 339 46.15 12.01 -13.55
C TYR A 339 46.59 10.57 -13.83
N GLY A 340 45.86 9.87 -14.70
CA GLY A 340 46.29 8.65 -15.38
C GLY A 340 45.75 8.67 -16.81
N ALA A 341 46.59 8.41 -17.82
CA ALA A 341 46.29 8.72 -19.22
C ALA A 341 46.40 7.52 -20.17
N GLY A 342 45.61 7.54 -21.25
CA GLY A 342 45.93 6.89 -22.53
C GLY A 342 45.10 5.65 -22.90
N GLY A 343 44.59 5.61 -24.15
CA GLY A 343 44.22 4.36 -24.83
C GLY A 343 42.91 4.31 -25.63
N TYR A 344 42.93 4.76 -26.90
CA TYR A 344 42.04 4.35 -27.99
C TYR A 344 42.82 4.48 -29.32
N PRO A 345 42.70 3.56 -30.29
CA PRO A 345 41.54 3.55 -31.21
C PRO A 345 41.03 2.17 -31.75
N GLN A 346 39.70 2.08 -31.98
CA GLN A 346 38.94 1.69 -33.22
C GLN A 346 39.61 0.89 -34.39
N PRO A 347 38.88 0.25 -35.37
CA PRO A 347 37.42 0.02 -35.56
C PRO A 347 36.96 -1.33 -36.25
N TYR A 348 35.64 -1.42 -36.55
CA TYR A 348 34.95 -2.09 -37.71
C TYR A 348 34.83 -3.63 -37.85
N ALA A 349 33.58 -4.12 -37.81
CA ALA A 349 33.00 -5.09 -38.78
C ALA A 349 31.45 -5.13 -38.72
N GLN A 350 30.79 -5.28 -39.87
CA GLN A 350 29.35 -5.48 -40.14
C GLN A 350 29.27 -6.43 -41.38
N PRO A 351 28.10 -6.93 -41.85
CA PRO A 351 26.93 -7.56 -41.19
C PRO A 351 26.68 -8.98 -41.81
N MET A 352 25.40 -9.44 -41.86
CA MET A 352 24.83 -10.71 -42.43
C MET A 352 24.50 -11.80 -41.38
N GLY A 353 23.38 -12.55 -41.42
CA GLY A 353 22.18 -12.51 -42.28
C GLY A 353 21.14 -13.58 -41.85
N TYR A 354 19.85 -13.37 -42.14
CA TYR A 354 18.73 -14.36 -42.03
C TYR A 354 18.49 -15.03 -43.41
N PRO A 355 17.63 -16.08 -43.60
CA PRO A 355 16.70 -16.78 -42.69
C PRO A 355 17.08 -18.31 -42.61
N PRO A 356 16.23 -19.40 -42.56
CA PRO A 356 14.76 -19.52 -42.48
C PRO A 356 14.09 -20.66 -41.66
N TYR A 357 12.78 -20.43 -41.40
CA TYR A 357 11.60 -21.33 -41.22
C TYR A 357 11.55 -22.59 -40.32
N GLY A 358 10.55 -22.55 -39.42
CA GLY A 358 9.70 -23.69 -39.00
C GLY A 358 10.09 -24.39 -37.70
N GLN A 359 9.19 -24.87 -36.84
CA GLN A 359 7.71 -24.86 -36.75
C GLN A 359 7.36 -25.01 -35.24
N GLY A 360 6.32 -24.37 -34.72
CA GLY A 360 6.00 -24.44 -33.29
C GLY A 360 4.89 -23.49 -32.84
N ALA A 361 3.65 -23.76 -33.27
CA ALA A 361 2.53 -22.87 -33.05
C ALA A 361 1.91 -23.02 -31.64
N TYR A 362 1.81 -21.91 -30.90
CA TYR A 362 0.88 -21.77 -29.78
C TYR A 362 0.09 -20.44 -29.89
N MET A 363 -1.13 -20.58 -30.41
CA MET A 363 -2.38 -19.89 -30.02
C MET A 363 -2.32 -18.43 -29.51
N TYR A 364 -3.06 -17.54 -30.20
CA TYR A 364 -4.05 -16.63 -29.58
C TYR A 364 -5.19 -16.35 -30.61
N PRO A 365 -6.46 -16.19 -30.18
CA PRO A 365 -7.60 -16.04 -31.08
C PRO A 365 -7.79 -14.60 -31.59
N TYR A 366 -8.32 -14.47 -32.81
CA TYR A 366 -8.70 -13.19 -33.42
C TYR A 366 -9.86 -12.50 -32.65
N PRO A 367 -9.88 -11.15 -32.58
CA PRO A 367 -11.04 -10.41 -32.09
C PRO A 367 -12.19 -10.45 -33.10
N GLN A 368 -13.40 -10.76 -32.61
CA GLN A 368 -14.64 -10.74 -33.40
C GLN A 368 -15.23 -9.32 -33.50
N PRO A 369 -15.88 -8.94 -34.62
CA PRO A 369 -16.48 -7.62 -34.79
C PRO A 369 -17.92 -7.54 -34.24
N TYR A 370 -18.22 -6.39 -33.60
CA TYR A 370 -19.56 -5.83 -33.32
C TYR A 370 -20.62 -6.66 -32.55
N GLY A 371 -21.17 -6.02 -31.50
CA GLY A 371 -22.62 -6.07 -31.26
C GLY A 371 -23.16 -7.11 -30.28
N TYR A 372 -22.68 -7.11 -29.03
CA TYR A 372 -23.45 -7.66 -27.90
C TYR A 372 -23.61 -6.60 -26.79
N PRO A 373 -24.75 -6.57 -26.06
CA PRO A 373 -24.89 -5.74 -24.88
C PRO A 373 -23.81 -6.09 -23.84
N PRO A 374 -23.42 -5.17 -22.94
CA PRO A 374 -22.35 -5.40 -21.98
C PRO A 374 -22.66 -6.65 -21.15
N GLN A 375 -21.86 -7.70 -21.36
CA GLN A 375 -21.89 -8.91 -20.56
C GLN A 375 -21.53 -8.49 -19.13
N VAL A 376 -22.48 -8.63 -18.20
CA VAL A 376 -22.28 -8.27 -16.80
C VAL A 376 -21.13 -9.10 -16.28
N ALA A 377 -20.05 -8.43 -15.87
CA ALA A 377 -18.82 -9.09 -15.46
C ALA A 377 -19.11 -10.13 -14.37
N GLY A 378 -18.85 -11.40 -14.67
CA GLY A 378 -18.93 -12.48 -13.69
C GLY A 378 -17.87 -12.28 -12.59
N PRO A 379 -18.02 -12.94 -11.42
CA PRO A 379 -17.16 -12.75 -10.25
C PRO A 379 -15.67 -13.18 -10.41
N GLY A 380 -15.16 -13.37 -11.63
CA GLY A 380 -13.80 -13.81 -11.91
C GLY A 380 -13.58 -15.32 -11.70
N PRO A 381 -12.34 -15.82 -11.84
CA PRO A 381 -11.99 -17.20 -11.52
C PRO A 381 -12.16 -17.48 -10.02
N PRO A 382 -12.47 -18.73 -9.61
CA PRO A 382 -12.51 -19.10 -8.20
C PRO A 382 -11.10 -19.09 -7.60
N ILE A 383 -10.99 -18.72 -6.32
CA ILE A 383 -9.70 -18.70 -5.61
C ILE A 383 -9.58 -19.96 -4.76
N GLN A 384 -8.46 -20.68 -4.92
CA GLN A 384 -8.08 -21.85 -4.15
C GLN A 384 -6.57 -21.76 -3.86
N THR A 385 -6.19 -21.87 -2.60
CA THR A 385 -4.78 -21.83 -2.13
C THR A 385 -4.24 -23.21 -1.79
N THR A 386 -5.08 -24.25 -1.82
CA THR A 386 -4.70 -25.67 -1.65
C THR A 386 -5.33 -26.55 -2.74
N GLU A 387 -4.71 -27.69 -3.04
CA GLU A 387 -5.21 -28.66 -4.03
C GLU A 387 -6.55 -29.30 -3.64
N SER A 388 -6.88 -29.39 -2.34
CA SER A 388 -8.16 -29.92 -1.87
C SER A 388 -9.33 -28.96 -2.10
N GLY A 389 -9.05 -27.65 -2.20
CA GLY A 389 -10.05 -26.58 -2.34
C GLY A 389 -11.08 -26.48 -1.19
N GLN A 390 -10.94 -27.30 -0.15
CA GLN A 390 -11.78 -27.36 1.04
C GLN A 390 -10.91 -27.73 2.25
N GLY A 391 -11.07 -26.99 3.34
CA GLY A 391 -10.50 -27.29 4.65
C GLY A 391 -11.33 -28.30 5.45
N PRO A 392 -10.91 -28.59 6.69
CA PRO A 392 -11.51 -29.62 7.55
C PRO A 392 -13.02 -29.41 7.84
N PRO A 393 -13.71 -30.45 8.36
CA PRO A 393 -15.04 -30.30 8.96
C PRO A 393 -15.11 -29.11 9.93
N GLY A 394 -16.19 -28.34 9.89
CA GLY A 394 -16.34 -27.10 10.66
C GLY A 394 -15.54 -25.88 10.15
N CYS A 395 -14.68 -26.02 9.13
CA CYS A 395 -13.94 -24.89 8.55
C CYS A 395 -14.61 -24.28 7.30
N ASN A 396 -15.73 -24.87 6.87
CA ASN A 396 -16.40 -24.54 5.62
C ASN A 396 -17.64 -23.68 5.86
N LEU A 397 -17.65 -22.47 5.30
CA LEU A 397 -18.72 -21.49 5.42
C LEU A 397 -19.56 -21.38 4.15
N PHE A 398 -20.84 -21.05 4.35
CA PHE A 398 -21.80 -20.72 3.32
C PHE A 398 -22.27 -19.27 3.51
N VAL A 399 -22.09 -18.46 2.46
CA VAL A 399 -22.30 -17.01 2.47
C VAL A 399 -23.44 -16.67 1.53
N PHE A 400 -24.53 -16.14 2.06
CA PHE A 400 -25.72 -15.70 1.33
C PHE A 400 -25.79 -14.18 1.20
N HIS A 401 -26.67 -13.72 0.29
CA HIS A 401 -26.95 -12.31 -0.02
C HIS A 401 -25.73 -11.54 -0.54
N ILE A 402 -24.83 -12.24 -1.22
CA ILE A 402 -23.70 -11.64 -1.90
C ILE A 402 -24.24 -10.64 -2.96
N PRO A 403 -23.72 -9.40 -3.03
CA PRO A 403 -24.03 -8.46 -4.11
C PRO A 403 -23.65 -9.03 -5.48
N ASN A 404 -24.40 -8.70 -6.53
CA ASN A 404 -24.19 -9.31 -7.85
C ASN A 404 -22.93 -8.78 -8.56
N ASP A 405 -22.40 -7.69 -8.03
CA ASP A 405 -21.21 -6.91 -8.36
C ASP A 405 -19.96 -7.34 -7.56
N MET A 406 -20.11 -8.19 -6.53
CA MET A 406 -18.97 -8.71 -5.76
C MET A 406 -18.25 -9.82 -6.51
N THR A 407 -16.91 -9.78 -6.54
CA THR A 407 -16.03 -10.79 -7.14
C THR A 407 -15.55 -11.83 -6.13
N ASN A 408 -14.96 -12.93 -6.62
CA ASN A 408 -14.29 -13.93 -5.79
C ASN A 408 -13.11 -13.31 -5.01
N GLN A 409 -12.41 -12.33 -5.60
CA GLN A 409 -11.31 -11.61 -4.95
C GLN A 409 -11.82 -10.73 -3.80
N ASP A 410 -12.95 -10.05 -3.98
CA ASP A 410 -13.58 -9.29 -2.89
C ASP A 410 -14.00 -10.23 -1.76
N LEU A 411 -14.68 -11.34 -2.08
CA LEU A 411 -15.10 -12.34 -1.09
C LEU A 411 -13.89 -12.93 -0.33
N PHE A 412 -12.78 -13.22 -1.02
CA PHE A 412 -11.54 -13.64 -0.37
C PHE A 412 -11.01 -12.56 0.57
N THR A 413 -10.92 -11.31 0.09
CA THR A 413 -10.36 -10.16 0.84
C THR A 413 -11.17 -9.85 2.10
N TYR A 414 -12.50 -9.90 2.03
CA TYR A 414 -13.39 -9.71 3.18
C TYR A 414 -13.23 -10.78 4.25
N PHE A 415 -12.86 -12.01 3.88
CA PHE A 415 -12.76 -13.14 4.81
C PHE A 415 -11.31 -13.40 5.29
N ALA A 416 -10.29 -12.99 4.53
CA ALA A 416 -8.88 -13.12 4.89
C ALA A 416 -8.49 -12.43 6.22
N ALA A 417 -9.28 -11.47 6.70
CA ALA A 417 -9.06 -10.79 7.98
C ALA A 417 -9.29 -11.69 9.21
N PHE A 418 -9.98 -12.82 9.08
CA PHE A 418 -10.34 -13.71 10.21
C PHE A 418 -9.51 -15.00 10.26
N GLY A 419 -8.67 -15.23 9.26
CA GLY A 419 -7.83 -16.42 9.15
C GLY A 419 -7.37 -16.69 7.72
N ASN A 420 -6.57 -17.74 7.55
CA ASN A 420 -6.06 -18.16 6.27
C ASN A 420 -7.16 -18.87 5.45
N VAL A 421 -7.56 -18.26 4.33
CA VAL A 421 -8.64 -18.75 3.47
C VAL A 421 -8.08 -19.75 2.46
N ILE A 422 -8.53 -21.00 2.58
CA ILE A 422 -8.24 -22.11 1.66
C ILE A 422 -8.95 -21.93 0.31
N SER A 423 -10.20 -21.47 0.33
CA SER A 423 -10.94 -21.20 -0.91
C SER A 423 -12.02 -20.14 -0.74
N ALA A 424 -12.26 -19.37 -1.82
CA ALA A 424 -13.35 -18.41 -1.93
C ALA A 424 -13.99 -18.53 -3.31
N ARG A 425 -15.28 -18.87 -3.36
CA ARG A 425 -16.02 -19.07 -4.61
C ARG A 425 -17.48 -18.65 -4.50
N ILE A 426 -17.84 -17.62 -5.26
CA ILE A 426 -19.21 -17.23 -5.59
C ILE A 426 -19.75 -18.20 -6.63
N MET A 427 -20.99 -18.64 -6.44
CA MET A 427 -21.67 -19.53 -7.39
C MET A 427 -22.34 -18.70 -8.48
N VAL A 428 -22.05 -19.04 -9.73
CA VAL A 428 -22.62 -18.40 -10.92
C VAL A 428 -23.70 -19.27 -11.57
N GLU A 429 -24.59 -18.64 -12.32
CA GLU A 429 -25.49 -19.29 -13.25
C GLU A 429 -24.74 -19.74 -14.50
N LYS A 430 -24.97 -20.99 -14.94
CA LYS A 430 -24.17 -21.64 -15.99
C LYS A 430 -24.36 -21.02 -17.38
N GLU A 431 -25.50 -20.38 -17.62
CA GLU A 431 -25.88 -19.81 -18.91
C GLU A 431 -25.54 -18.32 -19.03
N THR A 432 -25.71 -17.55 -17.95
CA THR A 432 -25.54 -16.09 -17.96
C THR A 432 -24.20 -15.63 -17.35
N GLY A 433 -23.47 -16.50 -16.65
CA GLY A 433 -22.26 -16.16 -15.89
C GLY A 433 -22.54 -15.29 -14.64
N ARG A 434 -23.80 -14.95 -14.37
CA ARG A 434 -24.18 -14.01 -13.31
C ARG A 434 -24.07 -14.65 -11.94
N SER A 435 -23.61 -13.89 -10.94
CA SER A 435 -23.63 -14.31 -9.52
C SER A 435 -25.05 -14.68 -9.08
N ARG A 436 -25.18 -15.87 -8.47
CA ARG A 436 -26.42 -16.36 -7.83
C ARG A 436 -26.67 -15.73 -6.45
N GLY A 437 -25.84 -14.78 -6.03
CA GLY A 437 -25.95 -14.10 -4.75
C GLY A 437 -25.57 -14.95 -3.54
N PHE A 438 -24.84 -16.06 -3.75
CA PHE A 438 -24.28 -16.87 -2.67
C PHE A 438 -22.94 -17.48 -3.08
N GLY A 439 -22.14 -17.90 -2.09
CA GLY A 439 -20.81 -18.46 -2.27
C GLY A 439 -20.36 -19.30 -1.09
N PHE A 440 -19.19 -19.90 -1.25
CA PHE A 440 -18.51 -20.71 -0.24
C PHE A 440 -17.18 -20.05 0.11
N VAL A 441 -16.84 -20.07 1.39
CA VAL A 441 -15.51 -19.71 1.91
C VAL A 441 -15.03 -20.86 2.78
N SER A 442 -13.76 -21.24 2.68
CA SER A 442 -13.17 -22.33 3.46
C SER A 442 -11.91 -21.84 4.16
N TYR A 443 -11.73 -22.18 5.43
CA TYR A 443 -10.55 -21.89 6.24
C TYR A 443 -9.71 -23.14 6.50
N ASP A 444 -8.48 -22.95 6.96
CA ASP A 444 -7.63 -24.03 7.46
C ASP A 444 -8.00 -24.50 8.88
N ILE A 445 -8.49 -23.60 9.75
CA ILE A 445 -8.87 -23.91 11.14
C ILE A 445 -10.34 -23.53 11.48
N PRO A 446 -11.04 -24.29 12.36
CA PRO A 446 -12.43 -23.99 12.72
C PRO A 446 -12.61 -22.65 13.44
N SER A 447 -11.64 -22.25 14.28
CA SER A 447 -11.68 -21.00 15.04
C SER A 447 -11.82 -19.76 14.13
N SER A 448 -11.16 -19.77 12.97
CA SER A 448 -11.28 -18.72 11.95
C SER A 448 -12.66 -18.69 11.29
N ALA A 449 -13.27 -19.86 11.09
CA ALA A 449 -14.63 -19.97 10.55
C ALA A 449 -15.68 -19.40 11.52
N ASP A 450 -15.57 -19.71 12.82
CA ASP A 450 -16.45 -19.16 13.86
C ASP A 450 -16.25 -17.66 14.08
N ALA A 451 -15.01 -17.18 14.08
CA ALA A 451 -14.69 -15.74 14.14
C ALA A 451 -15.31 -14.99 12.95
N ALA A 452 -15.18 -15.54 11.74
CA ALA A 452 -15.78 -14.99 10.53
C ALA A 452 -17.32 -15.00 10.57
N ILE A 453 -17.97 -16.06 11.08
CA ILE A 453 -19.44 -16.05 11.30
C ILE A 453 -19.81 -14.92 12.26
N LYS A 454 -19.13 -14.80 13.40
CA LYS A 454 -19.45 -13.81 14.44
C LYS A 454 -19.31 -12.37 13.96
N ALA A 455 -18.35 -12.09 13.08
CA ALA A 455 -18.08 -10.75 12.55
C ALA A 455 -18.85 -10.41 11.26
N MET A 456 -18.99 -11.38 10.34
CA MET A 456 -19.52 -11.13 8.98
C MET A 456 -21.00 -11.47 8.83
N ASN A 457 -21.61 -12.24 9.74
CA ASN A 457 -23.05 -12.49 9.71
C ASN A 457 -23.82 -11.20 10.06
N GLY A 458 -24.62 -10.70 9.12
CA GLY A 458 -25.31 -9.42 9.22
C GLY A 458 -24.50 -8.21 8.74
N TYR A 459 -23.26 -8.41 8.28
CA TYR A 459 -22.41 -7.33 7.75
C TYR A 459 -23.00 -6.75 6.46
N GLN A 460 -23.04 -5.42 6.35
CA GLN A 460 -23.68 -4.74 5.22
C GLN A 460 -22.69 -4.46 4.11
N VAL A 461 -22.95 -4.99 2.92
CA VAL A 461 -22.21 -4.67 1.69
C VAL A 461 -23.18 -4.04 0.67
N GLY A 462 -22.97 -2.76 0.39
CA GLY A 462 -23.88 -1.95 -0.41
C GLY A 462 -25.29 -1.92 0.20
N ARG A 463 -26.26 -2.49 -0.53
CA ARG A 463 -27.68 -2.57 -0.11
C ARG A 463 -28.09 -3.93 0.47
N LYS A 464 -27.19 -4.92 0.54
CA LYS A 464 -27.47 -6.26 1.08
C LYS A 464 -26.74 -6.49 2.40
N ARG A 465 -27.29 -7.35 3.25
CA ARG A 465 -26.62 -7.83 4.47
C ARG A 465 -26.24 -9.29 4.28
N LEU A 466 -24.95 -9.58 4.34
CA LEU A 466 -24.42 -10.94 4.21
C LEU A 466 -24.99 -11.81 5.33
N LYS A 467 -25.32 -13.06 5.02
CA LYS A 467 -25.67 -14.08 6.01
C LYS A 467 -24.66 -15.20 5.92
N VAL A 468 -23.93 -15.45 7.01
CA VAL A 468 -22.79 -16.38 7.05
C VAL A 468 -23.14 -17.51 8.01
N GLN A 469 -23.01 -18.76 7.56
CA GLN A 469 -23.35 -19.95 8.34
C GLN A 469 -22.36 -21.07 8.05
N HIS A 470 -22.22 -22.05 8.95
CA HIS A 470 -21.53 -23.30 8.65
C HIS A 470 -22.21 -24.05 7.50
N LYS A 471 -21.41 -24.56 6.58
CA LYS A 471 -21.86 -25.40 5.46
C LYS A 471 -22.29 -26.75 6.00
N LYS A 472 -23.60 -27.05 5.96
CA LYS A 472 -24.11 -28.38 6.27
C LYS A 472 -23.46 -29.43 5.37
N GLU A 473 -22.88 -30.46 5.98
CA GLU A 473 -22.30 -31.59 5.25
C GLU A 473 -23.40 -32.43 4.60
N LYS A 474 -23.13 -32.96 3.40
CA LYS A 474 -24.05 -33.88 2.72
C LYS A 474 -23.77 -35.31 3.18
N GLY A 475 -24.42 -35.72 4.27
CA GLY A 475 -24.42 -37.10 4.73
C GLY A 475 -24.40 -37.24 6.25
N GLY A 476 -25.58 -37.31 6.85
CA GLY A 476 -25.78 -37.60 8.27
C GLY A 476 -27.29 -37.72 8.51
N GLN A 477 -27.73 -38.84 9.04
CA GLN A 477 -29.15 -39.09 9.30
C GLN A 477 -29.67 -38.08 10.33
N PHE A 478 -30.89 -37.59 10.11
CA PHE A 478 -31.69 -36.92 11.13
C PHE A 478 -32.91 -37.79 11.36
N ASP A 479 -33.16 -38.13 12.61
CA ASP A 479 -34.37 -38.85 13.02
C ASP A 479 -35.60 -37.94 12.83
N ASP A 480 -36.66 -38.51 12.26
CA ASP A 480 -37.94 -37.82 12.07
C ASP A 480 -38.74 -37.82 13.39
N GLU A 481 -38.66 -36.74 14.17
CA GLU A 481 -39.74 -36.36 15.09
C GLU A 481 -40.66 -35.34 14.42
N ILE A 482 -41.86 -35.79 14.08
CA ILE A 482 -42.91 -35.05 13.39
C ILE A 482 -43.84 -34.39 14.42
N GLU A 483 -43.84 -33.06 14.49
CA GLU A 483 -45.00 -32.32 15.01
C GLU A 483 -45.99 -31.99 13.87
N PRO A 484 -47.31 -32.12 14.08
CA PRO A 484 -48.30 -32.03 13.01
C PRO A 484 -48.76 -30.59 12.70
N THR A 485 -48.86 -30.26 11.41
CA THR A 485 -49.44 -29.02 10.90
C THR A 485 -50.96 -28.96 11.11
N PRO A 486 -51.57 -27.81 11.48
CA PRO A 486 -53.02 -27.65 11.48
C PRO A 486 -53.56 -27.52 10.05
N ALA A 487 -54.77 -28.07 9.83
CA ALA A 487 -55.44 -28.15 8.53
C ALA A 487 -55.99 -26.78 8.04
N PRO A 488 -56.15 -26.57 6.72
CA PRO A 488 -56.67 -25.33 6.18
C PRO A 488 -58.19 -25.20 6.34
N THR A 489 -58.64 -24.00 6.70
CA THR A 489 -60.05 -23.61 6.70
C THR A 489 -60.57 -23.44 5.26
N GLN A 490 -61.83 -23.84 5.02
CA GLN A 490 -62.56 -23.58 3.77
C GLN A 490 -63.02 -22.12 3.66
#